data_AF-A0A6C0F8T6-F1
#
_entry.id   AF-A0A6C0F8T6-F1
#
_cell.length_a   1.000
_cell.length_b   1.000
_cell.length_c   1.000
_cell.angle_alpha   90.00
_cell.angle_beta   90.00
_cell.angle_gamma   90.00
#
_symmetry.space_group_name_H-M   'P 1'
#
loop_
_entity.id
_entity.type
_entity.pdbx_description
1 polymer ?
#
loop_
_entity_poly.entity_id
_entity_poly.type
_entity_poly.pdbx_seq_one_letter_code
_entity_poly.pdbx_strand_id
1 'polypeptide(L)'
;MNNYINISVGFQCTTAEILKKKNQRTSSFPFDWILSNPKGIFNLLTKLMTIDDIKNFVINEFLYCKSYLKFIKPEEFITVNISNIFYNEKYNFIFPHESVINDDIINKYVRRFTRLKDIIENDEQNIHIYFVNRLNNMNFKIDNKNILCNIEDDLNNLYNFFYKYKKDKLLFTIITTNNIDITKIDKNIKTHILNTKSDSLTDTEIMNSLIDKKYTFITGKDGFGGQYQRIIQTMIYCKHHNLNFVYRPIKKMEHNYNNDTKYIDNIEKLMNIKNKVENDTNNEAEELDYGSVVMKWFEKNIDIACNSEDLRLIKSYFWQNKERNVFNNDKINVSVHIRRKNQHDVLLGHNDSVGGRATSNDYFLNIIEHIRKKDKNIRFHIYSQGKIENFEIYKNKDTKLHINEDISKTFIELVAADILVTSASSFSYVAALLSDGEVYYKKFWHNPRKNWIVC
;
A
#
# COMPACT_ATOMS: atom_id res chain seq x y z
N MET A 1 -14.48 17.97 -4.78
CA MET A 1 -13.01 17.83 -4.86
C MET A 1 -12.40 19.04 -4.17
N ASN A 2 -11.63 18.85 -3.10
CA ASN A 2 -10.93 19.95 -2.44
C ASN A 2 -9.88 20.51 -3.40
N ASN A 3 -10.04 21.78 -3.82
CA ASN A 3 -9.12 22.41 -4.75
C ASN A 3 -7.85 22.84 -4.00
N TYR A 4 -6.74 22.16 -4.23
CA TYR A 4 -5.45 22.46 -3.60
C TYR A 4 -4.65 23.44 -4.45
N ILE A 5 -4.00 24.42 -3.81
CA ILE A 5 -2.93 25.19 -4.44
C ILE A 5 -1.62 24.41 -4.31
N ASN A 6 -1.04 24.03 -5.43
CA ASN A 6 0.21 23.27 -5.49
C ASN A 6 1.42 24.21 -5.41
N ILE A 7 2.30 23.98 -4.43
CA ILE A 7 3.48 24.81 -4.16
C ILE A 7 4.74 23.94 -4.20
N SER A 8 5.72 24.35 -5.00
CA SER A 8 7.05 23.74 -5.04
C SER A 8 7.93 24.30 -3.91
N VAL A 9 8.72 23.45 -3.27
CA VAL A 9 9.81 23.87 -2.35
C VAL A 9 11.17 23.87 -3.04
N GLY A 10 11.23 23.92 -4.37
CA GLY A 10 12.40 24.38 -5.12
C GLY A 10 13.71 23.62 -4.91
N PHE A 11 13.71 22.37 -4.46
CA PHE A 11 14.95 21.59 -4.32
C PHE A 11 15.65 21.44 -5.68
N GLN A 12 14.85 21.21 -6.72
CA GLN A 12 15.23 21.30 -8.12
C GLN A 12 14.12 22.06 -8.87
N CYS A 13 14.44 22.78 -9.95
CA CYS A 13 13.45 23.45 -10.82
C CYS A 13 12.43 22.49 -11.47
N THR A 14 12.62 21.18 -11.29
CA THR A 14 11.76 20.13 -11.85
C THR A 14 10.34 20.16 -11.30
N THR A 15 10.14 20.41 -10.00
CA THR A 15 8.78 20.37 -9.41
C THR A 15 7.85 21.38 -10.09
N ALA A 16 8.33 22.60 -10.35
CA ALA A 16 7.53 23.62 -11.03
C ALA A 16 7.20 23.23 -12.48
N GLU A 17 8.15 22.63 -13.19
CA GLU A 17 7.94 22.15 -14.57
C GLU A 17 6.95 20.98 -14.62
N ILE A 18 7.01 20.05 -13.66
CA ILE A 18 6.05 18.94 -13.53
C ILE A 18 4.64 19.47 -13.27
N LEU A 19 4.48 20.39 -12.30
CA LEU A 19 3.18 20.99 -12.00
C LEU A 19 2.61 21.75 -13.21
N LYS A 20 3.49 22.40 -13.99
CA LYS A 20 3.11 23.05 -15.25
C LYS A 20 2.62 22.03 -16.28
N LYS A 21 3.35 20.94 -16.52
CA LYS A 21 2.97 19.87 -17.45
C LYS A 21 1.65 19.19 -17.10
N LYS A 22 1.30 19.13 -15.80
CA LYS A 22 0.03 18.58 -15.32
C LYS A 22 -1.14 19.57 -15.34
N ASN A 23 -0.95 20.81 -15.81
CA ASN A 23 -1.94 21.90 -15.68
C ASN A 23 -2.40 22.13 -14.23
N GLN A 24 -1.53 21.85 -13.25
CA GLN A 24 -1.81 21.95 -11.81
C GLN A 24 -1.17 23.19 -11.17
N ARG A 25 -0.39 23.96 -11.95
CA ARG A 25 0.23 25.20 -11.51
C ARG A 25 -0.73 26.38 -11.73
N THR A 26 -1.32 26.87 -10.64
CA THR A 26 -2.26 28.01 -10.67
C THR A 26 -1.55 29.37 -10.63
N SER A 27 -0.31 29.42 -10.15
CA SER A 27 0.48 30.64 -9.99
C SER A 27 1.98 30.33 -9.91
N SER A 28 2.81 31.37 -10.01
CA SER A 28 4.26 31.24 -9.78
C SER A 28 4.61 31.52 -8.31
N PHE A 29 5.43 30.68 -7.70
CA PHE A 29 5.91 30.86 -6.32
C PHE A 29 7.40 31.22 -6.26
N PRO A 30 7.89 31.71 -5.11
CA PRO A 30 9.29 32.13 -4.97
C PRO A 30 10.30 31.02 -5.29
N PHE A 31 9.95 29.77 -4.99
CA PHE A 31 10.88 28.65 -5.09
C PHE A 31 10.82 27.87 -6.41
N ASP A 32 9.96 28.26 -7.36
CA ASP A 32 9.72 27.46 -8.58
C ASP A 32 10.97 27.28 -9.46
N TRP A 33 11.89 28.25 -9.48
CA TRP A 33 12.98 28.34 -10.46
C TRP A 33 14.33 28.59 -9.78
N ILE A 34 14.51 28.09 -8.57
CA ILE A 34 15.76 28.15 -7.83
C ILE A 34 16.20 26.74 -7.45
N LEU A 35 17.46 26.59 -7.02
CA LEU A 35 17.87 25.41 -6.26
C LEU A 35 17.93 25.82 -4.79
N SER A 36 17.24 25.07 -3.95
CA SER A 36 17.09 25.36 -2.52
C SER A 36 17.13 24.07 -1.71
N ASN A 37 16.94 24.18 -0.40
CA ASN A 37 16.95 23.05 0.52
C ASN A 37 15.88 23.26 1.61
N PRO A 38 15.30 22.19 2.18
CA PRO A 38 14.19 22.33 3.13
C PRO A 38 14.54 23.17 4.36
N LYS A 39 15.76 23.05 4.89
CA LYS A 39 16.25 23.85 6.02
C LYS A 39 16.25 25.35 5.74
N GLY A 40 16.80 25.76 4.61
CA GLY A 40 16.86 27.15 4.18
C GLY A 40 15.46 27.73 3.99
N ILE A 41 14.54 26.95 3.42
CA ILE A 41 13.15 27.36 3.23
C ILE A 41 12.42 27.51 4.56
N PHE A 42 12.54 26.53 5.45
CA PHE A 42 11.97 26.59 6.79
C PHE A 42 12.42 27.87 7.53
N ASN A 43 13.73 28.16 7.53
CA ASN A 43 14.28 29.35 8.16
C ASN A 43 13.77 30.64 7.52
N LEU A 44 13.76 30.70 6.19
CA LEU A 44 13.30 31.87 5.45
C LEU A 44 11.79 32.13 5.65
N LEU A 45 10.96 31.08 5.59
CA LEU A 45 9.52 31.19 5.79
C LEU A 45 9.18 31.57 7.22
N THR A 46 9.86 31.01 8.22
CA THR A 46 9.69 31.41 9.62
C THR A 46 9.90 32.92 9.79
N LYS A 47 10.90 33.49 9.10
CA LYS A 47 11.14 34.93 9.10
C LYS A 47 10.11 35.73 8.29
N LEU A 48 9.65 35.21 7.14
CA LEU A 48 8.59 35.83 6.33
C LEU A 48 7.31 36.06 7.15
N MET A 49 6.93 35.08 7.97
CA MET A 49 5.70 35.14 8.76
C MET A 49 5.73 36.19 9.88
N THR A 50 6.88 36.80 10.19
CA THR A 50 7.01 37.81 11.25
C THR A 50 7.27 39.23 10.73
N ILE A 51 7.21 39.45 9.42
CA ILE A 51 7.58 40.72 8.78
C ILE A 51 6.43 41.24 7.93
N ASP A 52 6.18 42.55 7.99
CA ASP A 52 5.20 43.23 7.13
C ASP A 52 5.84 43.82 5.86
N ASP A 53 7.08 44.29 5.95
CA ASP A 53 7.82 44.83 4.79
C ASP A 53 8.43 43.71 3.93
N ILE A 54 7.60 43.18 3.04
CA ILE A 54 7.99 42.12 2.11
C ILE A 54 9.08 42.59 1.13
N LYS A 55 9.12 43.88 0.76
CA LYS A 55 10.15 44.39 -0.17
C LYS A 55 11.53 44.34 0.48
N ASN A 56 11.65 44.86 1.69
CA ASN A 56 12.91 44.79 2.43
C ASN A 56 13.31 43.35 2.77
N PHE A 57 12.33 42.48 3.06
CA PHE A 57 12.59 41.05 3.21
C PHE A 57 13.18 40.44 1.94
N VAL A 58 12.58 40.68 0.76
CA VAL A 58 13.09 40.12 -0.50
C VAL A 58 14.51 40.58 -0.78
N ILE A 59 14.83 41.85 -0.56
CA ILE A 59 16.17 42.42 -0.83
C ILE A 59 17.21 41.88 0.15
N ASN A 60 16.91 41.92 1.44
CA ASN A 60 17.91 41.68 2.49
C ASN A 60 17.98 40.22 2.97
N GLU A 61 16.98 39.41 2.65
CA GLU A 61 16.92 38.00 3.04
C GLU A 61 17.02 37.06 1.84
N PHE A 62 16.17 37.24 0.83
CA PHE A 62 16.05 36.26 -0.25
C PHE A 62 17.04 36.49 -1.40
N LEU A 63 17.13 37.72 -1.91
CA LEU A 63 18.05 38.12 -3.00
C LEU A 63 19.37 38.67 -2.49
N TYR A 64 19.69 38.46 -1.22
CA TYR A 64 20.96 38.88 -0.64
C TYR A 64 22.09 37.94 -1.08
N CYS A 65 22.61 38.20 -2.27
CA CYS A 65 23.64 37.39 -2.93
C CYS A 65 24.95 38.18 -3.02
N LYS A 66 25.91 37.87 -2.13
CA LYS A 66 27.26 38.46 -2.12
C LYS A 66 28.29 37.64 -2.87
N SER A 67 27.95 36.39 -3.17
CA SER A 67 28.82 35.43 -3.81
C SER A 67 28.14 34.85 -5.04
N TYR A 68 28.96 34.23 -5.89
CA TYR A 68 28.51 33.57 -7.10
C TYR A 68 28.96 32.12 -7.11
N LEU A 69 28.28 31.29 -7.89
CA LEU A 69 28.63 29.89 -8.05
C LEU A 69 29.03 29.58 -9.49
N LYS A 70 29.94 28.61 -9.64
CA LYS A 70 30.21 27.94 -10.91
C LYS A 70 29.67 26.52 -10.81
N PHE A 71 28.85 26.14 -11.79
CA PHE A 71 28.40 24.76 -11.95
C PHE A 71 29.57 23.86 -12.34
N ILE A 72 29.74 22.75 -11.63
CA ILE A 72 30.73 21.71 -11.95
C ILE A 72 30.05 20.55 -12.67
N LYS A 73 28.99 20.02 -12.05
CA LYS A 73 28.13 18.94 -12.56
C LYS A 73 26.79 18.99 -11.81
N PRO A 74 25.79 18.16 -12.16
CA PRO A 74 24.50 18.18 -11.46
C PRO A 74 24.68 18.17 -9.94
N GLU A 75 24.10 19.18 -9.28
CA GLU A 75 24.14 19.39 -7.82
C GLU A 75 25.53 19.57 -7.19
N GLU A 76 26.58 19.85 -7.97
CA GLU A 76 27.90 20.21 -7.46
C GLU A 76 28.32 21.58 -7.98
N PHE A 77 28.54 22.50 -7.04
CA PHE A 77 28.91 23.88 -7.30
C PHE A 77 30.12 24.30 -6.48
N ILE A 78 30.85 25.30 -6.97
CA ILE A 78 31.94 25.95 -6.23
C ILE A 78 31.72 27.46 -6.20
N THR A 79 32.08 28.08 -5.08
CA THR A 79 32.02 29.53 -4.90
C THR A 79 33.11 30.20 -5.72
N VAL A 80 32.74 31.25 -6.45
CA VAL A 80 33.62 32.02 -7.33
C VAL A 80 33.36 33.52 -7.18
N ASN A 81 34.35 34.32 -7.55
CA ASN A 81 34.25 35.79 -7.45
C ASN A 81 33.34 36.41 -8.51
N ILE A 82 33.19 35.77 -9.68
CA ILE A 82 32.37 36.27 -10.79
C ILE A 82 31.69 35.09 -11.49
N SER A 83 30.37 35.12 -11.62
CA SER A 83 29.57 34.21 -12.43
C SER A 83 28.15 34.76 -12.61
N ASN A 84 27.36 34.17 -13.51
CA ASN A 84 25.94 34.51 -13.72
C ASN A 84 24.98 33.69 -12.84
N ILE A 85 25.51 32.94 -11.87
CA ILE A 85 24.71 32.14 -10.93
C ILE A 85 24.84 32.79 -9.55
N PHE A 86 23.80 33.52 -9.15
CA PHE A 86 23.78 34.16 -7.84
C PHE A 86 23.61 33.14 -6.72
N TYR A 87 24.27 33.41 -5.60
CA TYR A 87 24.26 32.54 -4.43
C TYR A 87 23.98 33.30 -3.15
N ASN A 88 22.93 32.85 -2.45
CA ASN A 88 22.59 33.28 -1.13
C ASN A 88 23.17 32.29 -0.10
N GLU A 89 24.32 32.67 0.47
CA GLU A 89 25.05 31.89 1.48
C GLU A 89 24.25 31.68 2.77
N LYS A 90 23.33 32.59 3.11
CA LYS A 90 22.56 32.52 4.35
C LYS A 90 21.63 31.32 4.38
N TYR A 91 21.00 31.01 3.25
CA TYR A 91 20.03 29.92 3.12
C TYR A 91 20.51 28.79 2.19
N ASN A 92 21.70 28.91 1.63
CA ASN A 92 22.25 28.07 0.57
C ASN A 92 21.31 27.97 -0.65
N PHE A 93 20.82 29.11 -1.15
CA PHE A 93 19.95 29.18 -2.33
C PHE A 93 20.74 29.61 -3.56
N ILE A 94 20.48 28.93 -4.68
CA ILE A 94 21.12 29.17 -5.97
C ILE A 94 20.06 29.68 -6.95
N PHE A 95 20.39 30.76 -7.65
CA PHE A 95 19.52 31.39 -8.63
C PHE A 95 20.10 31.21 -10.04
N PRO A 96 19.95 30.03 -10.68
CA PRO A 96 20.57 29.75 -11.98
C PRO A 96 19.89 30.48 -13.16
N HIS A 97 18.72 31.08 -12.94
CA HIS A 97 17.89 31.69 -13.98
C HIS A 97 17.75 33.21 -13.86
N GLU A 98 18.40 33.83 -12.87
CA GLU A 98 18.42 35.27 -12.72
C GLU A 98 19.74 35.80 -13.25
N SER A 99 19.70 36.64 -14.29
CA SER A 99 20.91 37.20 -14.91
C SER A 99 21.38 38.49 -14.24
N VAL A 100 20.47 39.25 -13.63
CA VAL A 100 20.72 40.50 -12.90
C VAL A 100 19.70 40.63 -11.77
N ILE A 101 20.10 41.21 -10.65
CA ILE A 101 19.18 41.63 -9.57
C ILE A 101 18.88 43.12 -9.75
N ASN A 102 17.75 43.43 -10.39
CA ASN A 102 17.23 44.79 -10.57
C ASN A 102 15.83 44.92 -9.93
N ASP A 103 15.25 46.12 -10.01
CA ASP A 103 13.92 46.39 -9.47
C ASP A 103 12.82 45.48 -10.04
N ASP A 104 12.93 45.06 -11.30
CA ASP A 104 11.95 44.13 -11.89
C ASP A 104 12.00 42.75 -11.24
N ILE A 105 13.20 42.21 -11.01
CA ILE A 105 13.40 40.94 -10.30
C ILE A 105 12.96 41.06 -8.84
N ILE A 106 13.28 42.16 -8.17
CA ILE A 106 12.82 42.43 -6.80
C ILE A 106 11.29 42.45 -6.77
N ASN A 107 10.65 43.26 -7.61
CA ASN A 107 9.19 43.37 -7.66
C ASN A 107 8.52 42.04 -8.04
N LYS A 108 9.15 41.24 -8.92
CA LYS A 108 8.71 39.88 -9.25
C LYS A 108 8.65 39.01 -8.01
N TYR A 109 9.69 38.99 -7.18
CA TYR A 109 9.72 38.18 -5.97
C TYR A 109 8.85 38.73 -4.84
N VAL A 110 8.73 40.06 -4.71
CA VAL A 110 7.77 40.68 -3.77
C VAL A 110 6.37 40.15 -4.04
N ARG A 111 5.88 40.22 -5.29
CA ARG A 111 4.54 39.69 -5.63
C ARG A 111 4.38 38.20 -5.33
N ARG A 112 5.44 37.40 -5.49
CA ARG A 112 5.41 35.95 -5.23
C ARG A 112 5.39 35.65 -3.73
N PHE A 113 6.14 36.40 -2.92
CA PHE A 113 6.18 36.24 -1.47
C PHE A 113 4.92 36.78 -0.81
N THR A 114 4.39 37.92 -1.25
CA THR A 114 3.07 38.42 -0.81
C THR A 114 2.02 37.34 -1.01
N ARG A 115 1.89 36.81 -2.25
CA ARG A 115 0.94 35.74 -2.55
C ARG A 115 1.16 34.50 -1.69
N LEU A 116 2.41 34.08 -1.48
CA LEU A 116 2.73 32.91 -0.67
C LEU A 116 2.30 33.12 0.79
N LYS A 117 2.63 34.29 1.36
CA LYS A 117 2.25 34.66 2.73
C LYS A 117 0.71 34.68 2.88
N ASP A 118 0.01 35.37 1.98
CA ASP A 118 -1.46 35.43 1.97
C ASP A 118 -2.09 34.03 1.92
N ILE A 119 -1.55 33.14 1.08
CA ILE A 119 -2.01 31.76 0.95
C ILE A 119 -1.75 30.96 2.24
N ILE A 120 -0.61 31.15 2.90
CA ILE A 120 -0.28 30.49 4.17
C ILE A 120 -1.20 30.99 5.30
N GLU A 121 -1.50 32.28 5.35
CA GLU A 121 -2.34 32.90 6.38
C GLU A 121 -3.85 32.67 6.16
N ASN A 122 -4.28 32.36 4.94
CA ASN A 122 -5.70 32.14 4.63
C ASN A 122 -6.19 30.76 5.12
N ASP A 123 -6.91 30.74 6.24
CA ASP A 123 -7.44 29.52 6.86
C ASP A 123 -8.38 28.70 5.96
N GLU A 124 -8.97 29.26 4.91
CA GLU A 124 -9.86 28.55 3.99
C GLU A 124 -9.13 27.81 2.86
N GLN A 125 -7.87 28.17 2.61
CA GLN A 125 -7.14 27.67 1.47
C GLN A 125 -6.45 26.32 1.74
N ASN A 126 -6.80 25.30 0.95
CA ASN A 126 -6.06 24.05 0.91
C ASN A 126 -4.73 24.21 0.17
N ILE A 127 -3.64 23.66 0.72
CA ILE A 127 -2.29 23.72 0.12
C ILE A 127 -1.71 22.32 -0.03
N HIS A 128 -1.09 22.08 -1.19
CA HIS A 128 -0.31 20.88 -1.45
C HIS A 128 1.16 21.25 -1.69
N ILE A 129 2.02 20.90 -0.75
CA ILE A 129 3.47 21.12 -0.82
C ILE A 129 4.16 19.93 -1.50
N TYR A 130 5.06 20.21 -2.43
CA TYR A 130 5.85 19.20 -3.13
C TYR A 130 7.36 19.40 -2.91
N PHE A 131 8.02 18.35 -2.43
CA PHE A 131 9.46 18.16 -2.49
C PHE A 131 9.79 17.03 -3.47
N VAL A 132 10.60 17.31 -4.49
CA VAL A 132 11.02 16.30 -5.48
C VAL A 132 12.55 16.28 -5.54
N ASN A 133 13.14 15.16 -5.15
CA ASN A 133 14.53 14.85 -5.41
C ASN A 133 14.63 13.81 -6.53
N ARG A 134 15.27 14.17 -7.63
CA ARG A 134 15.47 13.28 -8.78
C ARG A 134 16.72 12.43 -8.71
N LEU A 135 17.74 12.84 -7.94
CA LEU A 135 19.04 12.18 -8.01
C LEU A 135 19.09 10.94 -7.13
N ASN A 136 19.82 9.93 -7.59
CA ASN A 136 20.12 8.73 -6.82
C ASN A 136 21.14 8.95 -5.69
N ASN A 137 21.66 10.18 -5.53
CA ASN A 137 22.52 10.52 -4.42
C ASN A 137 21.95 11.77 -3.73
N MET A 138 21.84 11.75 -2.40
CA MET A 138 21.47 12.93 -1.60
C MET A 138 22.69 13.85 -1.44
N ASN A 139 23.35 14.17 -2.55
CA ASN A 139 24.70 14.71 -2.55
C ASN A 139 24.77 16.07 -3.24
N PHE A 140 24.05 17.03 -2.69
CA PHE A 140 24.08 18.41 -3.16
C PHE A 140 25.24 19.13 -2.50
N LYS A 141 26.28 19.43 -3.27
CA LYS A 141 27.53 20.00 -2.78
C LYS A 141 27.74 21.45 -3.20
N ILE A 142 28.13 22.26 -2.24
CA ILE A 142 28.71 23.58 -2.46
C ILE A 142 30.09 23.58 -1.77
N ASP A 143 31.14 23.90 -2.51
CA ASP A 143 32.53 23.86 -2.01
C ASP A 143 32.88 22.52 -1.33
N ASN A 144 32.51 21.42 -2.00
CA ASN A 144 32.64 20.03 -1.53
C ASN A 144 31.85 19.68 -0.25
N LYS A 145 31.08 20.60 0.33
CA LYS A 145 30.23 20.36 1.50
C LYS A 145 28.82 20.00 1.06
N ASN A 146 28.32 18.85 1.52
CA ASN A 146 26.94 18.46 1.27
C ASN A 146 25.98 19.30 2.13
N ILE A 147 25.04 20.01 1.50
CA ILE A 147 24.08 20.87 2.18
C ILE A 147 22.81 20.13 2.66
N LEU A 148 22.69 18.82 2.38
CA LEU A 148 21.52 17.97 2.72
C LEU A 148 21.82 16.92 3.81
N CYS A 149 22.54 17.30 4.86
CA CYS A 149 23.02 16.35 5.87
C CYS A 149 21.92 15.74 6.76
N ASN A 150 20.82 16.45 7.03
CA ASN A 150 19.73 16.01 7.93
C ASN A 150 18.37 16.14 7.24
N ILE A 151 18.26 15.62 6.02
CA ILE A 151 17.10 15.86 5.15
C ILE A 151 15.78 15.43 5.79
N GLU A 152 15.75 14.32 6.52
CA GLU A 152 14.53 13.81 7.16
C GLU A 152 13.99 14.81 8.18
N ASP A 153 14.87 15.31 9.07
CA ASP A 153 14.51 16.30 10.08
C ASP A 153 14.11 17.63 9.44
N ASP A 154 14.84 18.06 8.41
CA ASP A 154 14.55 19.31 7.71
C ASP A 154 13.20 19.26 6.97
N LEU A 155 12.84 18.12 6.38
CA LEU A 155 11.52 17.90 5.77
C LEU A 155 10.40 17.87 6.81
N ASN A 156 10.62 17.21 7.96
CA ASN A 156 9.67 17.19 9.07
C ASN A 156 9.45 18.60 9.64
N ASN A 157 10.51 19.38 9.82
CA ASN A 157 10.41 20.77 10.26
C ASN A 157 9.60 21.63 9.29
N LEU A 158 9.84 21.45 7.99
CA LEU A 158 9.08 22.16 6.96
C LEU A 158 7.61 21.74 6.93
N TYR A 159 7.32 20.44 7.07
CA TYR A 159 5.95 19.93 7.22
C TYR A 159 5.26 20.57 8.43
N ASN A 160 5.89 20.53 9.60
CA ASN A 160 5.37 21.08 10.84
C ASN A 160 5.11 22.58 10.74
N PHE A 161 5.97 23.32 10.04
CA PHE A 161 5.74 24.74 9.73
C PHE A 161 4.42 24.94 8.99
N PHE A 162 4.17 24.24 7.88
CA PHE A 162 2.92 24.39 7.14
C PHE A 162 1.72 23.85 7.93
N TYR A 163 1.90 22.75 8.66
CA TYR A 163 0.84 22.11 9.45
C TYR A 163 0.30 23.04 10.54
N LYS A 164 1.18 23.85 11.16
CA LYS A 164 0.79 24.88 12.14
C LYS A 164 -0.30 25.81 11.60
N TYR A 165 -0.24 26.17 10.33
CA TYR A 165 -1.20 27.08 9.68
C TYR A 165 -2.38 26.35 9.02
N LYS A 166 -2.14 25.15 8.45
CA LYS A 166 -3.12 24.49 7.58
C LYS A 166 -3.82 23.27 8.17
N LYS A 167 -3.24 22.61 9.16
CA LYS A 167 -3.82 21.42 9.80
C LYS A 167 -4.29 20.38 8.76
N ASP A 168 -5.58 20.04 8.75
CA ASP A 168 -6.23 19.09 7.84
C ASP A 168 -6.34 19.57 6.39
N LYS A 169 -6.10 20.87 6.14
CA LYS A 169 -6.05 21.47 4.80
C LYS A 169 -4.66 21.39 4.14
N LEU A 170 -3.70 20.70 4.79
CA LEU A 170 -2.36 20.45 4.26
C LEU A 170 -2.24 19.06 3.65
N LEU A 171 -1.75 19.02 2.41
CA LEU A 171 -1.13 17.83 1.84
C LEU A 171 0.37 18.10 1.63
N PHE A 172 1.21 17.17 2.02
CA PHE A 172 2.66 17.25 1.79
C PHE A 172 3.11 16.00 1.07
N THR A 173 3.82 16.16 -0.05
CA THR A 173 4.32 15.03 -0.85
C THR A 173 5.81 15.12 -1.09
N ILE A 174 6.49 14.02 -0.77
CA ILE A 174 7.90 13.77 -1.09
C ILE A 174 7.95 12.78 -2.25
N ILE A 175 8.75 13.09 -3.27
CA ILE A 175 9.12 12.13 -4.32
C ILE A 175 10.64 12.05 -4.33
N THR A 176 11.18 10.85 -4.15
CA THR A 176 12.62 10.66 -4.01
C THR A 176 13.07 9.27 -4.50
N THR A 177 14.37 9.05 -4.50
CA THR A 177 15.04 7.75 -4.71
C THR A 177 15.30 7.08 -3.34
N ASN A 178 15.86 5.86 -3.29
CA ASN A 178 16.00 5.04 -2.07
C ASN A 178 16.97 5.58 -0.97
N ASN A 179 17.19 6.88 -0.88
CA ASN A 179 18.22 7.50 -0.03
C ASN A 179 17.68 8.30 1.15
N ILE A 180 16.37 8.25 1.39
CA ILE A 180 15.73 8.86 2.56
C ILE A 180 15.22 7.73 3.45
N ASP A 181 15.51 7.83 4.76
CA ASP A 181 14.97 6.90 5.75
C ASP A 181 13.52 7.24 6.07
N ILE A 182 12.59 6.58 5.38
CA ILE A 182 11.15 6.78 5.57
C ILE A 182 10.65 6.52 6.99
N THR A 183 11.39 5.75 7.80
CA THR A 183 10.99 5.49 9.19
C THR A 183 11.14 6.73 10.07
N LYS A 184 11.94 7.71 9.62
CA LYS A 184 12.14 9.00 10.28
C LYS A 184 11.26 10.13 9.72
N ILE A 185 10.57 9.91 8.61
CA ILE A 185 9.66 10.89 8.02
C ILE A 185 8.30 10.83 8.75
N ASP A 186 7.69 11.99 9.00
CA ASP A 186 6.35 12.06 9.58
C ASP A 186 5.36 11.24 8.73
N LYS A 187 4.62 10.32 9.38
CA LYS A 187 3.68 9.40 8.74
C LYS A 187 2.56 10.09 7.95
N ASN A 188 2.29 11.37 8.22
CA ASN A 188 1.29 12.16 7.50
C ASN A 188 1.83 12.74 6.19
N ILE A 189 3.14 12.66 5.94
CA ILE A 189 3.75 13.07 4.68
C ILE A 189 3.64 11.93 3.67
N LYS A 190 2.96 12.18 2.54
CA LYS A 190 2.85 11.21 1.46
C LYS A 190 4.20 11.06 0.76
N THR A 191 4.81 9.88 0.86
CA THR A 191 6.16 9.65 0.30
C THR A 191 6.13 8.63 -0.83
N HIS A 192 6.65 9.01 -1.99
CA HIS A 192 6.86 8.17 -3.16
C HIS A 192 8.34 7.89 -3.34
N ILE A 193 8.77 6.65 -3.05
CA ILE A 193 10.11 6.19 -3.35
C ILE A 193 10.12 5.51 -4.72
N LEU A 194 10.94 6.03 -5.63
CA LEU A 194 11.05 5.54 -7.00
C LEU A 194 12.42 4.89 -7.22
N ASN A 195 12.39 3.70 -7.84
CA ASN A 195 13.58 3.03 -8.32
C ASN A 195 13.83 3.42 -9.77
N THR A 196 15.06 3.81 -10.10
CA THR A 196 15.47 4.04 -11.48
C THR A 196 16.86 3.43 -11.75
N LYS A 197 17.07 3.00 -12.99
CA LYS A 197 18.36 2.44 -13.43
C LYS A 197 19.32 3.52 -13.94
N SER A 198 18.84 4.75 -14.17
CA SER A 198 19.64 5.92 -14.52
C SER A 198 20.12 6.64 -13.26
N ASP A 199 21.08 7.57 -13.40
CA ASP A 199 21.57 8.39 -12.28
C ASP A 199 20.52 9.35 -11.70
N SER A 200 19.45 9.61 -12.46
CA SER A 200 18.33 10.46 -12.03
C SER A 200 16.98 10.01 -12.58
N LEU A 201 15.91 10.37 -11.87
CA LEU A 201 14.51 10.19 -12.27
C LEU A 201 14.17 11.09 -13.46
N THR A 202 13.46 10.54 -14.44
CA THR A 202 12.85 11.25 -15.56
C THR A 202 11.55 11.94 -15.14
N ASP A 203 11.16 12.99 -15.88
CA ASP A 203 9.88 13.66 -15.65
C ASP A 203 8.69 12.68 -15.77
N THR A 204 8.78 11.69 -16.67
CA THR A 204 7.76 10.66 -16.86
C THR A 204 7.61 9.76 -15.63
N GLU A 205 8.73 9.29 -15.04
CA GLU A 205 8.70 8.49 -13.81
C GLU A 205 8.04 9.26 -12.67
N ILE A 206 8.40 10.54 -12.51
CA ILE A 206 7.84 11.39 -11.45
C ILE A 206 6.36 11.65 -11.70
N MET A 207 5.97 12.01 -12.92
CA MET A 207 4.57 12.25 -13.27
C MET A 207 3.71 11.00 -13.05
N ASN A 208 4.20 9.82 -13.42
CA ASN A 208 3.51 8.54 -13.20
C ASN A 208 3.33 8.24 -11.71
N SER A 209 4.31 8.57 -10.85
CA SER A 209 4.16 8.41 -9.40
C SER A 209 3.08 9.29 -8.79
N LEU A 210 2.77 10.41 -9.45
CA LEU A 210 1.74 11.36 -9.07
C LEU A 210 0.37 11.06 -9.70
N ILE A 211 0.25 10.00 -10.49
CA ILE A 211 -1.05 9.47 -10.90
C ILE A 211 -1.53 8.61 -9.73
N ASP A 212 -2.72 8.90 -9.20
CA ASP A 212 -3.37 8.05 -8.21
C ASP A 212 -3.89 6.79 -8.90
N LYS A 213 -2.95 5.93 -9.30
CA LYS A 213 -3.24 4.73 -10.07
C LYS A 213 -3.89 3.72 -9.14
N LYS A 214 -5.09 3.31 -9.53
CA LYS A 214 -5.88 2.31 -8.81
C LYS A 214 -5.49 0.92 -9.28
N TYR A 215 -5.33 0.01 -8.33
CA TYR A 215 -4.95 -1.37 -8.56
C TYR A 215 -6.04 -2.30 -8.06
N THR A 216 -6.23 -3.41 -8.74
CA THR A 216 -7.16 -4.47 -8.34
C THR A 216 -6.55 -5.85 -8.57
N PHE A 217 -7.21 -6.87 -8.04
CA PHE A 217 -6.89 -8.26 -8.32
C PHE A 217 -7.33 -8.65 -9.74
N ILE A 218 -6.63 -9.62 -10.33
CA ILE A 218 -7.02 -10.22 -11.61
C ILE A 218 -8.33 -11.01 -11.45
N THR A 219 -9.30 -10.72 -12.30
CA THR A 219 -10.56 -11.48 -12.33
C THR A 219 -10.36 -12.85 -12.97
N GLY A 220 -11.05 -13.87 -12.46
CA GLY A 220 -10.91 -15.24 -12.95
C GLY A 220 -12.21 -16.02 -12.90
N LYS A 221 -12.19 -17.25 -13.42
CA LYS A 221 -13.33 -18.17 -13.38
C LYS A 221 -13.27 -19.16 -12.23
N ASP A 222 -12.15 -19.24 -11.50
CA ASP A 222 -11.96 -20.22 -10.42
C ASP A 222 -13.09 -20.23 -9.40
N GLY A 223 -13.17 -21.32 -8.64
CA GLY A 223 -14.05 -21.43 -7.49
C GLY A 223 -13.77 -20.39 -6.40
N PHE A 224 -14.71 -20.26 -5.46
CA PHE A 224 -14.66 -19.29 -4.36
C PHE A 224 -13.30 -19.23 -3.64
N GLY A 225 -12.74 -20.38 -3.24
CA GLY A 225 -11.46 -20.43 -2.55
C GLY A 225 -10.31 -19.76 -3.34
N GLY A 226 -10.22 -20.01 -4.65
CA GLY A 226 -9.18 -19.42 -5.49
C GLY A 226 -9.37 -17.91 -5.70
N GLN A 227 -10.62 -17.47 -5.93
CA GLN A 227 -10.88 -16.04 -6.09
C GLN A 227 -10.67 -15.27 -4.80
N TYR A 228 -11.18 -15.78 -3.67
CA TYR A 228 -11.05 -15.10 -2.39
C TYR A 228 -9.59 -15.04 -1.94
N GLN A 229 -8.80 -16.07 -2.22
CA GLN A 229 -7.36 -16.06 -2.01
C GLN A 229 -6.69 -14.90 -2.76
N ARG A 230 -6.98 -14.73 -4.05
CA ARG A 230 -6.43 -13.63 -4.85
C ARG A 230 -6.80 -12.28 -4.26
N ILE A 231 -8.07 -12.10 -3.89
CA ILE A 231 -8.56 -10.85 -3.29
C ILE A 231 -7.77 -10.51 -2.02
N ILE A 232 -7.69 -11.44 -1.06
CA ILE A 232 -7.00 -11.22 0.21
C ILE A 232 -5.52 -10.90 -0.01
N GLN A 233 -4.82 -11.72 -0.82
CA GLN A 233 -3.39 -11.54 -1.04
C GLN A 233 -3.09 -10.23 -1.78
N THR A 234 -3.90 -9.85 -2.78
CA THR A 234 -3.73 -8.58 -3.50
C THR A 234 -4.03 -7.38 -2.61
N MET A 235 -5.07 -7.44 -1.77
CA MET A 235 -5.36 -6.37 -0.81
C MET A 235 -4.19 -6.11 0.13
N ILE A 236 -3.61 -7.18 0.70
CA ILE A 236 -2.46 -7.08 1.60
C ILE A 236 -1.23 -6.56 0.83
N TYR A 237 -0.99 -7.08 -0.38
CA TYR A 237 0.13 -6.63 -1.22
C TYR A 237 0.03 -5.13 -1.51
N CYS A 238 -1.11 -4.65 -2.01
CA CYS A 238 -1.29 -3.24 -2.34
C CYS A 238 -1.04 -2.35 -1.14
N LYS A 239 -1.62 -2.69 0.02
CA LYS A 239 -1.42 -1.89 1.22
C LYS A 239 0.02 -1.88 1.71
N HIS A 240 0.69 -3.04 1.72
CA HIS A 240 2.10 -3.13 2.09
C HIS A 240 3.00 -2.25 1.21
N HIS A 241 2.68 -2.13 -0.07
CA HIS A 241 3.42 -1.32 -1.05
C HIS A 241 2.84 0.08 -1.27
N ASN A 242 1.95 0.56 -0.40
CA ASN A 242 1.27 1.85 -0.51
C ASN A 242 0.58 2.10 -1.87
N LEU A 243 0.05 1.05 -2.48
CA LEU A 243 -0.74 1.10 -3.70
C LEU A 243 -2.23 1.29 -3.37
N ASN A 244 -2.91 2.10 -4.18
CA ASN A 244 -4.34 2.36 -4.01
C ASN A 244 -5.17 1.17 -4.50
N PHE A 245 -5.56 0.28 -3.59
CA PHE A 245 -6.40 -0.87 -3.92
C PHE A 245 -7.87 -0.48 -4.03
N VAL A 246 -8.50 -0.93 -5.11
CA VAL A 246 -9.95 -0.88 -5.30
C VAL A 246 -10.49 -2.27 -5.57
N TYR A 247 -11.70 -2.54 -5.10
CA TYR A 247 -12.35 -3.83 -5.23
C TYR A 247 -13.13 -3.91 -6.54
N ARG A 248 -12.87 -4.93 -7.36
CA ARG A 248 -13.68 -5.24 -8.53
C ARG A 248 -14.70 -6.32 -8.18
N PRO A 249 -16.02 -6.04 -8.17
CA PRO A 249 -17.02 -7.06 -7.84
C PRO A 249 -16.95 -8.29 -8.75
N ILE A 250 -17.11 -9.46 -8.15
CA ILE A 250 -17.07 -10.74 -8.87
C ILE A 250 -18.25 -10.80 -9.84
N LYS A 251 -17.97 -11.18 -11.10
CA LYS A 251 -18.99 -11.33 -12.15
C LYS A 251 -19.33 -12.79 -12.45
N LYS A 252 -18.36 -13.70 -12.28
CA LYS A 252 -18.47 -15.13 -12.62
C LYS A 252 -17.61 -15.95 -11.67
N MET A 253 -18.06 -17.17 -11.37
CA MET A 253 -17.36 -18.11 -10.50
C MET A 253 -17.76 -19.54 -10.86
N GLU A 254 -16.81 -20.46 -10.81
CA GLU A 254 -17.07 -21.89 -10.89
C GLU A 254 -17.88 -22.41 -9.69
N HIS A 255 -18.37 -23.63 -9.80
CA HIS A 255 -19.12 -24.33 -8.76
C HIS A 255 -20.53 -23.78 -8.46
N ASN A 256 -21.10 -22.92 -9.32
CA ASN A 256 -22.53 -22.62 -9.32
C ASN A 256 -23.34 -23.72 -10.05
N TYR A 257 -23.32 -24.94 -9.52
CA TYR A 257 -23.85 -26.12 -10.21
C TYR A 257 -25.36 -26.08 -10.49
N ASN A 258 -26.10 -25.34 -9.66
CA ASN A 258 -27.55 -25.22 -9.78
C ASN A 258 -27.97 -23.99 -10.61
N ASN A 259 -27.01 -23.26 -11.20
CA ASN A 259 -27.26 -21.97 -11.87
C ASN A 259 -28.06 -20.98 -10.99
N ASP A 260 -27.77 -20.96 -9.68
CA ASP A 260 -28.41 -20.03 -8.75
C ASP A 260 -28.01 -18.59 -9.12
N THR A 261 -29.01 -17.78 -9.44
CA THR A 261 -28.83 -16.37 -9.81
C THR A 261 -28.34 -15.52 -8.65
N LYS A 262 -28.53 -15.97 -7.40
CA LYS A 262 -28.07 -15.31 -6.17
C LYS A 262 -26.71 -15.80 -5.69
N TYR A 263 -26.10 -16.78 -6.36
CA TYR A 263 -24.86 -17.42 -5.92
C TYR A 263 -23.74 -16.39 -5.69
N ILE A 264 -23.48 -15.53 -6.68
CA ILE A 264 -22.43 -14.51 -6.59
C ILE A 264 -22.75 -13.49 -5.49
N ASP A 265 -24.01 -13.05 -5.37
CA ASP A 265 -24.42 -12.13 -4.31
C ASP A 265 -24.23 -12.73 -2.92
N ASN A 266 -24.49 -14.02 -2.75
CA ASN A 266 -24.26 -14.74 -1.49
C ASN A 266 -22.77 -14.83 -1.16
N ILE A 267 -21.91 -15.08 -2.15
CA ILE A 267 -20.45 -15.10 -1.98
C ILE A 267 -19.90 -13.70 -1.66
N GLU A 268 -20.39 -12.65 -2.31
CA GLU A 268 -20.04 -11.26 -2.02
C GLU A 268 -20.41 -10.88 -0.56
N LYS A 269 -21.60 -11.29 -0.10
CA LYS A 269 -22.04 -11.14 1.30
C LYS A 269 -21.21 -11.98 2.27
N LEU A 270 -20.77 -13.17 1.87
CA LEU A 270 -19.90 -14.01 2.67
C LEU A 270 -18.56 -13.29 2.92
N MET A 271 -17.94 -12.74 1.89
CA MET A 271 -16.65 -12.03 2.00
C MET A 271 -16.78 -10.66 2.69
N ASN A 272 -17.90 -9.95 2.52
CA ASN A 272 -18.16 -8.61 3.09
C ASN A 272 -17.17 -7.51 2.67
N ILE A 273 -16.54 -7.61 1.49
CA ILE A 273 -15.54 -6.63 1.03
C ILE A 273 -16.15 -5.48 0.23
N LYS A 274 -17.14 -5.77 -0.63
CA LYS A 274 -17.72 -4.83 -1.60
C LYS A 274 -18.17 -3.47 -1.05
N ASN A 275 -18.62 -3.43 0.20
CA ASN A 275 -19.10 -2.19 0.84
C ASN A 275 -18.09 -1.57 1.81
N LYS A 276 -16.86 -2.11 1.86
CA LYS A 276 -15.79 -1.70 2.78
C LYS A 276 -14.60 -1.06 2.08
N VAL A 277 -14.53 -1.22 0.78
CA VAL A 277 -13.45 -0.75 -0.08
C VAL A 277 -14.07 -0.02 -1.26
N GLU A 278 -13.39 1.00 -1.77
CA GLU A 278 -13.80 1.65 -3.01
C GLU A 278 -13.91 0.61 -4.14
N ASN A 279 -14.97 0.70 -4.94
CA ASN A 279 -15.23 -0.26 -6.01
C ASN A 279 -14.75 0.25 -7.37
N ASP A 280 -14.09 -0.63 -8.13
CA ASP A 280 -13.76 -0.43 -9.54
C ASP A 280 -14.92 -0.90 -10.43
N THR A 281 -16.02 -0.14 -10.44
CA THR A 281 -17.21 -0.49 -11.22
C THR A 281 -17.00 -0.32 -12.73
N ASN A 282 -16.13 0.60 -13.13
CA ASN A 282 -15.88 0.94 -14.53
C ASN A 282 -14.77 0.08 -15.17
N ASN A 283 -14.08 -0.75 -14.38
CA ASN A 283 -12.92 -1.54 -14.81
C ASN A 283 -11.75 -0.67 -15.29
N GLU A 284 -11.52 0.46 -14.61
CA GLU A 284 -10.43 1.41 -14.89
C GLU A 284 -9.16 1.08 -14.13
N ALA A 285 -9.25 0.29 -13.06
CA ALA A 285 -8.10 -0.11 -12.25
C ALA A 285 -7.19 -1.11 -12.98
N GLU A 286 -5.88 -0.97 -12.75
CA GLU A 286 -4.86 -1.89 -13.25
C GLU A 286 -4.93 -3.22 -12.50
N GLU A 287 -5.03 -4.33 -13.23
CA GLU A 287 -4.95 -5.67 -12.63
C GLU A 287 -3.49 -6.02 -12.32
N LEU A 288 -3.22 -6.38 -11.07
CA LEU A 288 -1.92 -6.91 -10.68
C LEU A 288 -1.80 -8.39 -11.08
N ASP A 289 -0.65 -8.76 -11.68
CA ASP A 289 -0.32 -10.15 -11.96
C ASP A 289 -0.26 -10.95 -10.66
N TYR A 290 -1.19 -11.90 -10.52
CA TYR A 290 -1.26 -12.68 -9.31
C TYR A 290 -0.09 -13.66 -9.17
N GLY A 291 0.29 -14.39 -10.22
CA GLY A 291 1.26 -15.48 -10.10
C GLY A 291 2.69 -14.99 -9.91
N SER A 292 3.12 -14.02 -10.73
CA SER A 292 4.50 -13.57 -10.79
C SER A 292 4.83 -12.46 -9.80
N VAL A 293 3.83 -11.68 -9.37
CA VAL A 293 3.98 -10.54 -8.46
C VAL A 293 3.37 -10.83 -7.09
N VAL A 294 2.05 -10.90 -7.00
CA VAL A 294 1.33 -10.93 -5.71
C VAL A 294 1.63 -12.20 -4.92
N MET A 295 1.36 -13.37 -5.51
CA MET A 295 1.58 -14.68 -4.91
C MET A 295 3.07 -14.87 -4.59
N LYS A 296 3.97 -14.58 -5.53
CA LYS A 296 5.42 -14.69 -5.31
C LYS A 296 5.90 -13.88 -4.11
N TRP A 297 5.38 -12.66 -3.92
CA TRP A 297 5.68 -11.85 -2.75
C TRP A 297 5.04 -12.45 -1.49
N PHE A 298 3.76 -12.83 -1.54
CA PHE A 298 3.04 -13.38 -0.39
C PHE A 298 3.70 -14.66 0.14
N GLU A 299 4.08 -15.58 -0.73
CA GLU A 299 4.75 -16.84 -0.40
C GLU A 299 6.07 -16.64 0.36
N LYS A 300 6.81 -15.57 0.04
CA LYS A 300 8.07 -15.22 0.72
C LYS A 300 7.85 -14.49 2.04
N ASN A 301 6.68 -13.87 2.21
CA ASN A 301 6.39 -12.94 3.30
C ASN A 301 5.14 -13.33 4.09
N ILE A 302 4.77 -14.62 4.09
CA ILE A 302 3.47 -15.07 4.61
C ILE A 302 3.24 -14.68 6.07
N ASP A 303 4.24 -14.80 6.94
CA ASP A 303 4.11 -14.41 8.34
C ASP A 303 3.94 -12.89 8.50
N ILE A 304 4.67 -12.09 7.71
CA ILE A 304 4.54 -10.62 7.70
C ILE A 304 3.12 -10.24 7.24
N ALA A 305 2.68 -10.84 6.13
CA ALA A 305 1.34 -10.62 5.58
C ALA A 305 0.24 -11.01 6.56
N CYS A 306 0.38 -12.16 7.23
CA CYS A 306 -0.65 -12.67 8.15
C CYS A 306 -0.64 -12.02 9.53
N ASN A 307 0.46 -11.41 9.95
CA ASN A 307 0.53 -10.65 11.21
C ASN A 307 0.22 -9.15 11.01
N SER A 308 -0.07 -8.72 9.78
CA SER A 308 -0.39 -7.33 9.44
C SER A 308 -1.72 -6.85 10.05
N GLU A 309 -1.87 -5.53 10.17
CA GLU A 309 -3.18 -4.90 10.41
C GLU A 309 -4.18 -5.18 9.29
N ASP A 310 -3.70 -5.47 8.09
CA ASP A 310 -4.52 -5.66 6.91
C ASP A 310 -5.27 -6.99 6.93
N LEU A 311 -4.60 -8.09 7.31
CA LEU A 311 -5.32 -9.35 7.51
C LEU A 311 -6.30 -9.24 8.68
N ARG A 312 -5.94 -8.55 9.77
CA ARG A 312 -6.85 -8.28 10.89
C ARG A 312 -8.10 -7.53 10.43
N LEU A 313 -7.93 -6.50 9.59
CA LEU A 313 -9.03 -5.74 9.00
C LEU A 313 -9.90 -6.61 8.08
N ILE A 314 -9.31 -7.43 7.21
CA ILE A 314 -10.03 -8.36 6.34
C ILE A 314 -10.84 -9.37 7.16
N LYS A 315 -10.26 -9.92 8.25
CA LYS A 315 -10.98 -10.80 9.19
C LYS A 315 -12.16 -10.08 9.84
N SER A 316 -12.02 -8.79 10.16
CA SER A 316 -13.12 -7.99 10.71
C SER A 316 -14.27 -7.81 9.70
N TYR A 317 -13.94 -7.66 8.41
CA TYR A 317 -14.95 -7.60 7.35
C TYR A 317 -15.67 -8.93 7.23
N PHE A 318 -14.91 -10.02 7.13
CA PHE A 318 -15.45 -11.38 7.04
C PHE A 318 -16.43 -11.65 8.19
N TRP A 319 -16.04 -11.39 9.44
CA TRP A 319 -16.87 -11.66 10.61
C TRP A 319 -18.03 -10.68 10.83
N GLN A 320 -18.09 -9.57 10.09
CA GLN A 320 -19.18 -8.62 10.26
C GLN A 320 -20.53 -9.28 9.97
N ASN A 321 -21.49 -9.12 10.89
CA ASN A 321 -22.85 -9.68 10.80
C ASN A 321 -22.89 -11.21 10.70
N LYS A 322 -21.87 -11.92 11.24
CA LYS A 322 -21.83 -13.38 11.33
C LYS A 322 -21.63 -13.81 12.78
N GLU A 323 -22.30 -14.88 13.19
CA GLU A 323 -22.07 -15.50 14.49
C GLU A 323 -20.76 -16.28 14.49
N ARG A 324 -19.98 -16.16 15.57
CA ARG A 324 -18.75 -16.96 15.75
C ARG A 324 -19.03 -18.33 16.36
N ASN A 325 -20.03 -18.44 17.23
CA ASN A 325 -20.43 -19.71 17.86
C ASN A 325 -21.38 -20.52 16.95
N VAL A 326 -20.93 -20.87 15.75
CA VAL A 326 -21.79 -21.53 14.75
C VAL A 326 -22.14 -22.98 15.10
N PHE A 327 -21.32 -23.65 15.92
CA PHE A 327 -21.52 -25.04 16.28
C PHE A 327 -22.51 -25.25 17.44
N ASN A 328 -22.80 -24.20 18.22
CA ASN A 328 -23.78 -24.18 19.30
C ASN A 328 -23.63 -25.36 20.29
N ASN A 329 -22.40 -25.62 20.73
CA ASN A 329 -22.09 -26.64 21.73
C ASN A 329 -20.87 -26.22 22.59
N ASP A 330 -20.58 -26.99 23.63
CA ASP A 330 -19.50 -26.78 24.62
C ASP A 330 -18.25 -27.63 24.35
N LYS A 331 -18.11 -28.17 23.13
CA LYS A 331 -16.99 -29.03 22.74
C LYS A 331 -15.93 -28.24 21.98
N ILE A 332 -14.74 -28.80 21.91
CA ILE A 332 -13.72 -28.37 20.95
C ILE A 332 -14.15 -28.87 19.56
N ASN A 333 -14.47 -27.95 18.67
CA ASN A 333 -14.97 -28.26 17.34
C ASN A 333 -13.79 -28.33 16.34
N VAL A 334 -13.62 -29.51 15.73
CA VAL A 334 -12.57 -29.80 14.76
C VAL A 334 -13.20 -29.89 13.38
N SER A 335 -12.95 -28.89 12.54
CA SER A 335 -13.38 -28.88 11.14
C SER A 335 -12.35 -29.59 10.27
N VAL A 336 -12.76 -30.63 9.54
CA VAL A 336 -11.91 -31.39 8.61
C VAL A 336 -12.44 -31.23 7.19
N HIS A 337 -11.70 -30.51 6.35
CA HIS A 337 -12.05 -30.37 4.94
C HIS A 337 -11.41 -31.46 4.10
N ILE A 338 -12.23 -32.35 3.54
CA ILE A 338 -11.78 -33.46 2.70
C ILE A 338 -12.17 -33.16 1.25
N ARG A 339 -11.18 -32.91 0.39
CA ARG A 339 -11.40 -32.76 -1.05
C ARG A 339 -11.41 -34.12 -1.73
N ARG A 340 -12.44 -34.40 -2.53
CA ARG A 340 -12.61 -35.66 -3.26
C ARG A 340 -12.92 -35.41 -4.72
N LYS A 341 -12.45 -36.33 -5.58
CA LYS A 341 -12.84 -36.34 -6.99
C LYS A 341 -14.34 -36.61 -7.09
N ASN A 342 -15.02 -35.81 -7.89
CA ASN A 342 -16.43 -36.02 -8.22
C ASN A 342 -16.69 -35.63 -9.69
N GLN A 343 -17.95 -35.66 -10.13
CA GLN A 343 -18.32 -35.33 -11.51
C GLN A 343 -17.97 -33.88 -11.90
N HIS A 344 -17.82 -33.01 -10.91
CA HIS A 344 -17.56 -31.59 -11.08
C HIS A 344 -16.15 -31.15 -10.67
N ASP A 345 -15.49 -31.89 -9.77
CA ASP A 345 -14.10 -31.71 -9.39
C ASP A 345 -13.29 -32.93 -9.81
N VAL A 346 -12.65 -32.81 -10.98
CA VAL A 346 -11.81 -33.86 -11.55
C VAL A 346 -10.38 -33.86 -11.00
N LEU A 347 -10.09 -33.07 -9.96
CA LEU A 347 -8.77 -32.91 -9.33
C LEU A 347 -7.66 -32.48 -10.31
N LEU A 348 -8.00 -31.73 -11.37
CA LEU A 348 -7.04 -31.28 -12.38
C LEU A 348 -5.92 -30.41 -11.77
N GLY A 349 -4.67 -30.85 -11.90
CA GLY A 349 -3.45 -30.18 -11.41
C GLY A 349 -2.28 -31.15 -11.25
N HIS A 350 -1.05 -30.68 -11.50
CA HIS A 350 0.20 -31.42 -11.73
C HIS A 350 0.59 -32.61 -10.83
N ASN A 351 1.47 -33.43 -11.42
CA ASN A 351 2.17 -34.64 -10.96
C ASN A 351 2.46 -34.76 -9.44
N ASP A 352 2.54 -36.01 -8.99
CA ASP A 352 2.72 -36.48 -7.61
C ASP A 352 3.91 -35.90 -6.84
N SER A 353 4.83 -35.17 -7.50
CA SER A 353 6.04 -34.60 -6.90
C SER A 353 5.79 -33.47 -5.89
N VAL A 354 4.57 -32.93 -5.81
CA VAL A 354 4.16 -31.89 -4.81
C VAL A 354 3.07 -32.39 -3.86
N GLY A 355 2.81 -33.70 -3.81
CA GLY A 355 1.88 -34.33 -2.88
C GLY A 355 0.46 -34.58 -3.40
N GLY A 356 0.20 -34.28 -4.68
CA GLY A 356 -1.07 -34.56 -5.38
C GLY A 356 -2.30 -33.84 -4.79
N ARG A 357 -3.35 -33.63 -5.60
CA ARG A 357 -4.65 -33.15 -5.06
C ARG A 357 -5.49 -34.28 -4.45
N ALA A 358 -5.11 -35.54 -4.71
CA ALA A 358 -5.74 -36.72 -4.12
C ALA A 358 -5.06 -37.06 -2.79
N THR A 359 -5.79 -36.95 -1.68
CA THR A 359 -5.29 -37.27 -0.34
C THR A 359 -6.01 -38.51 0.19
N SER A 360 -5.28 -39.52 0.67
CA SER A 360 -5.88 -40.79 1.14
C SER A 360 -6.79 -40.58 2.35
N ASN A 361 -7.66 -41.56 2.65
CA ASN A 361 -8.43 -41.54 3.89
C ASN A 361 -7.51 -41.66 5.12
N ASP A 362 -6.47 -42.50 5.03
CA ASP A 362 -5.52 -42.75 6.12
C ASP A 362 -4.86 -41.46 6.61
N TYR A 363 -4.54 -40.54 5.70
CA TYR A 363 -4.00 -39.23 6.07
C TYR A 363 -4.92 -38.49 7.04
N PHE A 364 -6.22 -38.37 6.72
CA PHE A 364 -7.18 -37.67 7.57
C PHE A 364 -7.48 -38.45 8.84
N LEU A 365 -7.64 -39.78 8.75
CA LEU A 365 -7.89 -40.63 9.91
C LEU A 365 -6.76 -40.55 10.93
N ASN A 366 -5.49 -40.57 10.49
CA ASN A 366 -4.34 -40.43 11.37
C ASN A 366 -4.33 -39.10 12.12
N ILE A 367 -4.66 -37.99 11.45
CA ILE A 367 -4.77 -36.67 12.09
C ILE A 367 -5.94 -36.62 13.07
N ILE A 368 -7.10 -37.18 12.69
CA ILE A 368 -8.27 -37.28 13.56
C ILE A 368 -7.94 -38.06 14.83
N GLU A 369 -7.30 -39.23 14.72
CA GLU A 369 -6.89 -40.02 15.87
C GLU A 369 -5.85 -39.29 16.74
N HIS A 370 -4.92 -38.56 16.12
CA HIS A 370 -3.95 -37.76 16.85
C HIS A 370 -4.61 -36.65 17.67
N ILE A 371 -5.54 -35.91 17.06
CA ILE A 371 -6.29 -34.85 17.74
C ILE A 371 -7.18 -35.44 18.84
N ARG A 372 -7.87 -36.57 18.57
CA ARG A 372 -8.73 -37.26 19.54
C ARG A 372 -7.96 -37.71 20.79
N LYS A 373 -6.67 -38.01 20.67
CA LYS A 373 -5.82 -38.35 21.83
C LYS A 373 -5.49 -37.16 22.72
N LYS A 374 -5.56 -35.93 22.21
CA LYS A 374 -5.25 -34.72 22.97
C LYS A 374 -6.38 -34.30 23.92
N ASP A 375 -7.64 -34.47 23.51
CA ASP A 375 -8.80 -34.08 24.31
C ASP A 375 -9.99 -35.02 24.06
N LYS A 376 -10.74 -35.33 25.12
CA LYS A 376 -11.93 -36.19 25.08
C LYS A 376 -13.22 -35.40 24.81
N ASN A 377 -13.24 -34.08 25.00
CA ASN A 377 -14.39 -33.22 24.76
C ASN A 377 -14.35 -32.60 23.36
N ILE A 378 -14.19 -33.45 22.33
CA ILE A 378 -14.07 -33.03 20.93
C ILE A 378 -15.33 -33.38 20.13
N ARG A 379 -15.62 -32.57 19.12
CA ARG A 379 -16.55 -32.88 18.02
C ARG A 379 -15.85 -32.70 16.68
N PHE A 380 -15.80 -33.75 15.87
CA PHE A 380 -15.29 -33.68 14.50
C PHE A 380 -16.42 -33.35 13.52
N HIS A 381 -16.15 -32.43 12.60
CA HIS A 381 -17.04 -32.01 11.53
C HIS A 381 -16.35 -32.28 10.18
N ILE A 382 -16.82 -33.29 9.45
CA ILE A 382 -16.20 -33.71 8.20
C ILE A 382 -16.94 -33.07 7.02
N TYR A 383 -16.30 -32.12 6.36
CA TYR A 383 -16.85 -31.40 5.21
C TYR A 383 -16.30 -31.97 3.90
N SER A 384 -17.20 -32.35 3.00
CA SER A 384 -16.81 -32.85 1.67
C SER A 384 -17.96 -32.75 0.66
N GLN A 385 -17.65 -33.03 -0.61
CA GLN A 385 -18.61 -33.25 -1.68
C GLN A 385 -18.59 -34.71 -2.14
N GLY A 386 -19.75 -35.22 -2.58
CA GLY A 386 -19.90 -36.56 -3.16
C GLY A 386 -21.02 -37.39 -2.53
N LYS A 387 -20.91 -38.71 -2.69
CA LYS A 387 -21.83 -39.70 -2.13
C LYS A 387 -21.50 -39.96 -0.65
N ILE A 388 -22.50 -39.95 0.23
CA ILE A 388 -22.30 -40.08 1.68
C ILE A 388 -21.65 -41.42 2.06
N GLU A 389 -21.92 -42.47 1.28
CA GLU A 389 -21.40 -43.82 1.47
C GLU A 389 -19.87 -43.87 1.38
N ASN A 390 -19.25 -42.94 0.63
CA ASN A 390 -17.80 -42.84 0.52
C ASN A 390 -17.13 -42.29 1.80
N PHE A 391 -17.91 -41.81 2.77
CA PHE A 391 -17.44 -41.20 4.01
C PHE A 391 -17.83 -41.99 5.25
N GLU A 392 -18.41 -43.19 5.09
CA GLU A 392 -18.76 -44.09 6.21
C GLU A 392 -17.58 -44.39 7.13
N ILE A 393 -16.36 -44.46 6.57
CA ILE A 393 -15.13 -44.69 7.33
C ILE A 393 -14.83 -43.61 8.39
N TYR A 394 -15.41 -42.42 8.26
CA TYR A 394 -15.24 -41.34 9.23
C TYR A 394 -16.31 -41.34 10.33
N LYS A 395 -17.34 -42.20 10.25
CA LYS A 395 -18.40 -42.24 11.26
C LYS A 395 -17.84 -42.71 12.61
N ASN A 396 -18.10 -41.90 13.63
CA ASN A 396 -17.80 -42.19 15.02
C ASN A 396 -18.79 -41.40 15.91
N LYS A 397 -18.88 -41.72 17.21
CA LYS A 397 -19.77 -41.05 18.18
C LYS A 397 -19.50 -39.54 18.26
N ASP A 398 -18.25 -39.14 18.07
CA ASP A 398 -17.78 -37.76 18.09
C ASP A 398 -17.76 -37.09 16.71
N THR A 399 -18.17 -37.77 15.65
CA THR A 399 -18.14 -37.22 14.28
C THR A 399 -19.53 -36.81 13.77
N LYS A 400 -19.60 -35.69 13.04
CA LYS A 400 -20.71 -35.28 12.19
C LYS A 400 -20.24 -35.17 10.73
N LEU A 401 -20.97 -35.80 9.81
CA LEU A 401 -20.68 -35.71 8.38
C LEU A 401 -21.51 -34.56 7.76
N HIS A 402 -20.83 -33.67 7.04
CA HIS A 402 -21.38 -32.52 6.33
C HIS A 402 -21.06 -32.67 4.84
N ILE A 403 -21.91 -33.43 4.13
CA ILE A 403 -21.68 -33.80 2.72
C ILE A 403 -22.62 -33.00 1.81
N ASN A 404 -22.06 -32.33 0.81
CA ASN A 404 -22.77 -31.44 -0.13
C ASN A 404 -23.53 -30.29 0.57
N GLU A 405 -23.03 -29.79 1.70
CA GLU A 405 -23.60 -28.61 2.36
C GLU A 405 -23.32 -27.32 1.57
N ASP A 406 -24.08 -26.27 1.90
CA ASP A 406 -23.88 -24.94 1.35
C ASP A 406 -22.44 -24.45 1.57
N ILE A 407 -21.86 -23.85 0.53
CA ILE A 407 -20.47 -23.41 0.53
C ILE A 407 -20.22 -22.28 1.55
N SER A 408 -21.20 -21.38 1.73
CA SER A 408 -21.06 -20.25 2.65
C SER A 408 -21.08 -20.72 4.08
N LYS A 409 -22.05 -21.58 4.43
CA LYS A 409 -22.11 -22.23 5.75
C LYS A 409 -20.85 -23.04 6.03
N THR A 410 -20.46 -23.91 5.10
CA THR A 410 -19.24 -24.74 5.23
C THR A 410 -18.03 -23.85 5.50
N PHE A 411 -17.84 -22.80 4.70
CA PHE A 411 -16.67 -21.92 4.85
C PHE A 411 -16.66 -21.20 6.20
N ILE A 412 -17.80 -20.72 6.69
CA ILE A 412 -17.90 -20.11 8.02
C ILE A 412 -17.51 -21.12 9.10
N GLU A 413 -18.03 -22.35 9.05
CA GLU A 413 -17.70 -23.40 10.01
C GLU A 413 -16.22 -23.83 9.93
N LEU A 414 -15.58 -23.78 8.74
CA LEU A 414 -14.13 -23.99 8.64
C LEU A 414 -13.33 -22.88 9.34
N VAL A 415 -13.73 -21.61 9.17
CA VAL A 415 -13.05 -20.46 9.78
C VAL A 415 -13.29 -20.40 11.29
N ALA A 416 -14.50 -20.76 11.75
CA ALA A 416 -14.95 -20.69 13.14
C ALA A 416 -14.36 -21.75 14.06
N ALA A 417 -13.87 -22.86 13.51
CA ALA A 417 -13.44 -24.01 14.27
C ALA A 417 -12.25 -23.70 15.19
N ASP A 418 -12.25 -24.37 16.35
CA ASP A 418 -11.12 -24.33 17.29
C ASP A 418 -9.88 -24.98 16.68
N ILE A 419 -10.10 -26.02 15.87
CA ILE A 419 -9.07 -26.72 15.10
C ILE A 419 -9.54 -26.90 13.65
N LEU A 420 -8.71 -26.54 12.69
CA LEU A 420 -8.96 -26.72 11.25
C LEU A 420 -7.94 -27.67 10.62
N VAL A 421 -8.41 -28.77 10.04
CA VAL A 421 -7.61 -29.68 9.21
C VAL A 421 -7.90 -29.41 7.74
N THR A 422 -6.87 -28.97 7.01
CA THR A 422 -7.00 -28.57 5.59
C THR A 422 -6.77 -29.73 4.63
N SER A 423 -7.22 -29.55 3.38
CA SER A 423 -6.81 -30.36 2.23
C SER A 423 -6.00 -29.53 1.22
N ALA A 424 -5.49 -30.19 0.18
CA ALA A 424 -4.86 -29.55 -0.99
C ALA A 424 -5.89 -28.72 -1.80
N SER A 425 -6.30 -27.58 -1.24
CA SER A 425 -7.37 -26.72 -1.73
C SER A 425 -7.21 -25.29 -1.25
N SER A 426 -7.29 -24.34 -2.17
CA SER A 426 -7.41 -22.91 -1.84
C SER A 426 -8.61 -22.62 -0.93
N PHE A 427 -9.68 -23.43 -0.99
CA PHE A 427 -10.86 -23.26 -0.13
C PHE A 427 -10.51 -23.38 1.36
N SER A 428 -9.88 -24.48 1.78
CA SER A 428 -9.42 -24.63 3.18
C SER A 428 -8.18 -23.82 3.51
N TYR A 429 -7.33 -23.50 2.52
CA TYR A 429 -6.19 -22.62 2.75
C TYR A 429 -6.62 -21.20 3.13
N VAL A 430 -7.61 -20.63 2.42
CA VAL A 430 -8.14 -19.31 2.76
C VAL A 430 -8.89 -19.34 4.10
N ALA A 431 -9.62 -20.42 4.38
CA ALA A 431 -10.22 -20.59 5.71
C ALA A 431 -9.15 -20.57 6.82
N ALA A 432 -8.01 -21.22 6.60
CA ALA A 432 -6.88 -21.20 7.53
C ALA A 432 -6.23 -19.82 7.69
N LEU A 433 -6.16 -19.00 6.63
CA LEU A 433 -5.71 -17.61 6.74
C LEU A 433 -6.63 -16.77 7.64
N LEU A 434 -7.94 -17.01 7.57
CA LEU A 434 -8.94 -16.27 8.34
C LEU A 434 -9.19 -16.85 9.74
N SER A 435 -8.84 -18.11 10.00
CA SER A 435 -9.09 -18.78 11.29
C SER A 435 -8.25 -18.16 12.42
N ASP A 436 -8.80 -18.20 13.63
CA ASP A 436 -8.08 -17.91 14.88
C ASP A 436 -7.64 -19.23 15.58
N GLY A 437 -8.05 -20.39 15.07
CA GLY A 437 -7.82 -21.71 15.67
C GLY A 437 -6.47 -22.35 15.30
N GLU A 438 -6.23 -23.54 15.85
CA GLU A 438 -5.07 -24.38 15.51
C GLU A 438 -5.25 -24.99 14.12
N VAL A 439 -4.24 -24.86 13.24
CA VAL A 439 -4.33 -25.31 11.84
C VAL A 439 -3.42 -26.51 11.61
N TYR A 440 -4.01 -27.64 11.19
CA TYR A 440 -3.32 -28.80 10.62
C TYR A 440 -3.30 -28.66 9.10
N TYR A 441 -2.15 -28.26 8.58
CA TYR A 441 -1.98 -27.90 7.20
C TYR A 441 -1.49 -29.08 6.36
N LYS A 442 -2.32 -29.53 5.42
CA LYS A 442 -1.87 -30.39 4.32
C LYS A 442 -0.96 -29.59 3.40
N LYS A 443 0.31 -29.98 3.30
CA LYS A 443 1.24 -29.36 2.34
C LYS A 443 0.62 -29.33 0.94
N PHE A 444 0.50 -28.12 0.42
CA PHE A 444 -0.02 -27.78 -0.89
C PHE A 444 0.97 -26.79 -1.53
N TRP A 445 0.72 -26.28 -2.75
CA TRP A 445 1.67 -25.41 -3.44
C TRP A 445 1.87 -24.03 -2.79
N HIS A 446 1.11 -23.71 -1.74
CA HIS A 446 1.27 -22.51 -0.93
C HIS A 446 2.05 -22.82 0.33
N ASN A 447 2.85 -21.86 0.80
CA ASN A 447 3.60 -22.00 2.03
C ASN A 447 2.66 -21.89 3.23
N PRO A 448 2.91 -22.66 4.29
CA PRO A 448 2.22 -22.48 5.57
C PRO A 448 2.77 -21.27 6.33
N ARG A 449 1.97 -20.73 7.24
CA ARG A 449 2.50 -19.86 8.31
C ARG A 449 3.39 -20.68 9.24
N LYS A 450 4.36 -20.02 9.89
CA LYS A 450 5.28 -20.70 10.84
C LYS A 450 4.57 -21.42 11.99
N ASN A 451 3.41 -20.93 12.41
CA ASN A 451 2.65 -21.50 13.52
C ASN A 451 1.67 -22.60 13.09
N TRP A 452 1.57 -22.94 11.81
CA TRP A 452 0.72 -24.04 11.34
C TRP A 452 1.44 -25.38 11.49
N ILE A 453 0.68 -26.41 11.85
CA ILE A 453 1.19 -27.78 11.99
C ILE A 453 1.17 -28.44 10.61
N VAL A 454 2.33 -28.56 9.97
CA VAL A 454 2.45 -29.22 8.66
C VAL A 454 2.33 -30.73 8.82
N CYS A 455 1.40 -31.34 8.10
CA CYS A 455 1.04 -32.76 8.21
C CYS A 455 1.33 -33.56 6.94
#